data_AF-A0A4D7C5P8-F1
#
_entry.id   AF-A0A4D7C5P8-F1
#
_cell.length_a   1.000
_cell.length_b   1.000
_cell.length_c   1.000
_cell.angle_alpha   90.00
_cell.angle_beta   90.00
_cell.angle_gamma   90.00
#
_symmetry.space_group_name_H-M   'P 1'
#
loop_
_entity.id
_entity.type
_entity.pdbx_description
1 polymer ?
#
loop_
_entity_poly.entity_id
_entity_poly.type
_entity_poly.pdbx_seq_one_letter_code
_entity_poly.pdbx_strand_id
1 'polypeptide(L)'
;MPLPCHPDSLPLSDLRWREILPLVGRANASLARYDGMLQTLPNSAILLSPITANEAVLSSKIEGTQATLDEVLEAEAGLIISETRRGDIEEIGNYRAAVSIAEAALLHRPITLSLIREVHQRLLKGVRGRDKMPGKFRDDQNWIGRRGDPIEKRASCLRPLWCSTLHLRNGRPTSVSRQRTLFCKQPLHTPSLRFSTPSRMATDE
;
A
#
# COMPACT_ATOMS: atom_id res chain seq x y z
N MET A 1 7.44 -26.61 3.37
CA MET A 1 6.96 -25.25 3.00
C MET A 1 6.93 -24.39 4.25
N PRO A 2 7.30 -23.10 4.20
CA PRO A 2 7.07 -22.19 5.31
C PRO A 2 5.56 -22.12 5.62
N LEU A 3 5.21 -22.03 6.90
CA LEU A 3 3.81 -21.92 7.33
C LEU A 3 3.19 -20.62 6.76
N PRO A 4 1.89 -20.62 6.39
CA PRO A 4 1.19 -19.42 5.97
C PRO A 4 1.33 -18.32 7.02
N CYS A 5 1.58 -17.09 6.58
CA CYS A 5 1.64 -15.97 7.50
C CYS A 5 0.24 -15.65 8.05
N HIS A 6 0.09 -15.72 9.36
CA HIS A 6 -1.08 -15.18 10.04
C HIS A 6 -0.78 -13.73 10.44
N PRO A 7 -1.51 -12.73 9.90
CA PRO A 7 -1.32 -11.35 10.31
C PRO A 7 -1.71 -11.16 11.76
N ASP A 8 -1.01 -10.26 12.46
CA ASP A 8 -1.38 -9.85 13.81
C ASP A 8 -2.80 -9.26 13.81
N SER A 9 -3.52 -9.45 14.91
CA SER A 9 -4.83 -8.80 15.09
C SER A 9 -4.66 -7.28 15.10
N LEU A 10 -5.61 -6.56 14.51
CA LEU A 10 -5.60 -5.10 14.51
C LEU A 10 -5.60 -4.58 15.97
N PRO A 11 -4.68 -3.67 16.34
CA PRO A 11 -4.54 -3.19 17.72
C PRO A 11 -5.60 -2.12 18.04
N LEU A 12 -6.86 -2.53 18.15
CA LEU A 12 -7.99 -1.62 18.38
C LEU A 12 -8.13 -1.17 19.85
N SER A 13 -7.48 -1.87 20.79
CA SER A 13 -7.66 -1.67 22.23
C SER A 13 -6.81 -0.57 22.86
N ASP A 14 -5.67 -0.21 22.26
CA ASP A 14 -4.70 0.75 22.84
C ASP A 14 -4.35 1.85 21.84
N LEU A 15 -5.37 2.39 21.17
CA LEU A 15 -5.21 3.51 20.26
C LEU A 15 -4.94 4.79 21.07
N ARG A 16 -3.97 5.60 20.62
CA ARG A 16 -3.64 6.90 21.22
C ARG A 16 -4.69 7.96 20.88
N TRP A 17 -5.90 7.80 21.43
CA TRP A 17 -7.07 8.61 21.08
C TRP A 17 -6.86 10.11 21.27
N ARG A 18 -6.10 10.52 22.30
CA ARG A 18 -5.79 11.94 22.55
C ARG A 18 -5.00 12.59 21.41
N GLU A 19 -4.18 11.82 20.70
CA GLU A 19 -3.42 12.29 19.53
C GLU A 19 -4.25 12.18 18.24
N ILE A 20 -5.06 11.12 18.11
CA ILE A 20 -5.82 10.81 16.89
C ILE A 20 -7.07 11.69 16.76
N LEU A 21 -7.83 11.91 17.84
CA LEU A 21 -9.10 12.63 17.79
C LEU A 21 -8.98 14.05 17.23
N PRO A 22 -7.96 14.87 17.58
CA PRO A 22 -7.76 16.17 16.95
C PRO A 22 -7.50 16.09 15.44
N LEU A 23 -6.79 15.05 14.97
CA LEU A 23 -6.53 14.81 13.56
C LEU A 23 -7.82 14.43 12.81
N VAL A 24 -8.61 13.53 13.39
CA VAL A 24 -9.91 13.12 12.86
C VAL A 24 -10.86 14.32 12.78
N GLY A 25 -10.93 15.15 13.82
CA GLY A 25 -11.75 16.36 13.83
C GLY A 25 -11.38 17.32 12.70
N ARG A 26 -10.09 17.56 12.47
CA ARG A 26 -9.62 18.40 11.34
C ARG A 26 -9.94 17.77 9.99
N ALA A 27 -9.71 16.46 9.82
CA ALA A 27 -10.01 15.76 8.58
C ALA A 27 -11.51 15.81 8.26
N ASN A 28 -12.38 15.56 9.24
CA ASN A 28 -13.82 15.61 9.08
C ASN A 28 -14.32 17.03 8.74
N ALA A 29 -13.77 18.06 9.39
CA ALA A 29 -14.11 19.46 9.08
C ALA A 29 -13.71 19.84 7.65
N SER A 30 -12.55 19.39 7.16
CA SER A 30 -12.12 19.61 5.78
C SER A 30 -13.01 18.89 4.77
N LEU A 31 -13.39 17.64 5.05
CA LEU A 31 -14.32 16.88 4.20
C LEU A 31 -15.71 17.53 4.15
N ALA A 32 -16.25 17.95 5.29
CA ALA A 32 -17.54 18.64 5.34
C ALA A 32 -17.52 19.97 4.58
N ARG A 33 -16.42 20.73 4.65
CA ARG A 33 -16.25 21.96 3.86
C ARG A 33 -16.25 21.65 2.36
N TYR A 34 -15.52 20.62 1.95
CA TYR A 34 -15.47 20.18 0.56
C TYR A 34 -16.85 19.75 0.05
N ASP A 35 -17.56 18.92 0.80
CA ASP A 35 -18.93 18.47 0.46
C ASP A 35 -19.89 19.67 0.34
N GLY A 36 -19.86 20.59 1.30
CA GLY A 36 -20.65 21.81 1.25
C GLY A 36 -20.36 22.68 0.02
N MET A 37 -19.09 22.80 -0.40
CA MET A 37 -18.74 23.55 -1.61
C MET A 37 -19.29 22.87 -2.88
N LEU A 38 -19.22 21.54 -2.98
CA LEU A 38 -19.74 20.81 -4.14
C LEU A 38 -21.25 20.95 -4.30
N GLN A 39 -21.99 20.98 -3.19
CA GLN A 39 -23.45 21.15 -3.21
C GLN A 39 -23.89 22.52 -3.76
N THR A 40 -23.02 23.53 -3.73
CA THR A 40 -23.33 24.85 -4.30
C THR A 40 -23.19 24.92 -5.82
N LEU A 41 -22.57 23.91 -6.46
CA LEU A 41 -22.31 23.91 -7.89
C LEU A 41 -23.50 23.32 -8.66
N PRO A 42 -23.98 23.98 -9.74
CA PRO A 42 -25.04 23.44 -10.58
C PRO A 42 -24.70 22.08 -11.21
N ASN A 43 -23.42 21.86 -11.50
CA ASN A 43 -22.91 20.59 -12.00
C ASN A 43 -21.50 20.34 -11.45
N SER A 44 -21.40 19.60 -10.34
CA SER A 44 -20.13 19.25 -9.70
C SER A 44 -19.27 18.31 -10.56
N ALA A 45 -19.87 17.55 -11.49
CA ALA A 45 -19.14 16.58 -12.31
C ALA A 45 -18.05 17.23 -13.17
N ILE A 46 -18.23 18.50 -13.56
CA ILE A 46 -17.25 19.27 -14.34
C ILE A 46 -15.92 19.42 -13.59
N LEU A 47 -15.97 19.62 -12.26
CA LEU A 47 -14.77 19.73 -11.43
C LEU A 47 -14.26 18.37 -10.96
N LEU A 48 -15.18 17.44 -10.65
CA LEU A 48 -14.82 16.12 -10.13
C LEU A 48 -14.09 15.27 -11.16
N SER A 49 -14.51 15.31 -12.43
CA SER A 49 -13.90 14.49 -13.49
C SER A 49 -12.38 14.65 -13.60
N PRO A 50 -11.80 15.87 -13.75
CA PRO A 50 -10.35 16.04 -13.83
C PRO A 50 -9.65 15.75 -12.49
N ILE A 51 -10.29 15.95 -11.34
CA ILE A 51 -9.72 15.61 -10.03
C ILE A 51 -9.58 14.09 -9.89
N THR A 52 -10.60 13.33 -10.27
CA THR A 52 -10.57 11.86 -10.26
C THR A 52 -9.55 11.32 -11.28
N ALA A 53 -9.42 11.95 -12.44
CA ALA A 53 -8.38 11.59 -13.41
C ALA A 53 -6.97 11.85 -12.84
N ASN A 54 -6.77 12.99 -12.18
CA ASN A 54 -5.50 13.32 -11.57
C ASN A 54 -5.14 12.38 -10.40
N GLU A 55 -6.11 12.01 -9.57
CA GLU A 55 -5.91 11.01 -8.51
C GLU A 55 -5.45 9.67 -9.11
N ALA A 56 -6.08 9.22 -10.20
CA ALA A 56 -5.72 7.97 -10.85
C ALA A 56 -4.29 8.04 -11.43
N VAL A 57 -3.92 9.16 -12.06
CA VAL A 57 -2.54 9.41 -12.53
C VAL A 57 -1.55 9.33 -11.36
N LEU A 58 -1.82 10.02 -10.25
CA LEU A 58 -0.93 10.06 -9.09
C LEU A 58 -0.79 8.68 -8.43
N SER A 59 -1.89 7.94 -8.32
CA SER A 59 -1.92 6.57 -7.78
C SER A 59 -1.10 5.63 -8.66
N SER A 60 -1.34 5.63 -9.98
CA SER A 60 -0.58 4.81 -10.92
C SER A 60 0.92 5.19 -10.99
N LYS A 61 1.28 6.46 -10.76
CA LYS A 61 2.67 6.92 -10.76
C LYS A 61 3.50 6.29 -9.64
N ILE A 62 2.88 5.95 -8.50
CA ILE A 62 3.54 5.23 -7.40
C ILE A 62 3.95 3.82 -7.85
N GLU A 63 3.16 3.20 -8.74
CA GLU A 63 3.42 1.89 -9.33
C GLU A 63 4.37 1.95 -10.54
N GLY A 64 4.76 3.16 -10.96
CA GLY A 64 5.78 3.40 -11.99
C GLY A 64 5.23 3.79 -13.37
N THR A 65 3.93 4.09 -13.50
CA THR A 65 3.41 4.68 -14.75
C THR A 65 4.03 6.06 -15.01
N GLN A 66 4.09 6.44 -16.28
CA GLN A 66 4.77 7.65 -16.73
C GLN A 66 3.84 8.61 -17.49
N ALA A 67 2.53 8.33 -17.51
CA ALA A 67 1.54 9.19 -18.15
C ALA A 67 1.24 10.45 -17.33
N THR A 68 0.95 11.56 -18.03
CA THR A 68 0.53 12.83 -17.43
C THR A 68 -0.99 12.97 -17.43
N LEU A 69 -1.51 13.94 -16.67
CA LEU A 69 -2.94 14.26 -16.69
C LEU A 69 -3.38 14.74 -18.08
N ASP A 70 -2.58 15.60 -18.73
CA ASP A 70 -2.90 16.12 -20.06
C ASP A 70 -3.01 14.99 -21.08
N GLU A 71 -2.05 14.05 -21.11
CA GLU A 71 -2.09 12.87 -22.00
C GLU A 71 -3.35 12.02 -21.77
N VAL A 72 -3.82 11.88 -20.53
CA VAL A 72 -5.05 11.15 -20.20
C VAL A 72 -6.29 11.90 -20.68
N LEU A 73 -6.35 13.22 -20.47
CA LEU A 73 -7.48 14.05 -20.92
C LEU A 73 -7.55 14.14 -22.45
N GLU A 74 -6.40 14.22 -23.13
CA GLU A 74 -6.30 14.13 -24.58
C GLU A 74 -6.83 12.79 -25.09
N ALA A 75 -6.53 11.69 -24.39
CA ALA A 75 -7.06 10.36 -24.70
C ALA A 75 -8.58 10.32 -24.66
N GLU A 76 -9.15 10.87 -23.59
CA GLU A 76 -10.59 10.94 -23.38
C GLU A 76 -11.28 11.81 -24.43
N ALA A 77 -10.60 12.84 -24.92
CA ALA A 77 -11.06 13.68 -26.02
C ALA A 77 -10.92 13.01 -27.42
N GLY A 78 -10.37 11.79 -27.49
CA GLY A 78 -10.19 11.06 -28.74
C GLY A 78 -9.01 11.55 -29.60
N LEU A 79 -8.07 12.27 -28.99
CA LEU A 79 -6.86 12.72 -29.68
C LEU A 79 -5.85 11.57 -29.85
N ILE A 80 -4.99 11.70 -30.86
CA ILE A 80 -3.97 10.68 -31.16
C ILE A 80 -2.84 10.80 -30.14
N ILE A 81 -2.57 9.71 -29.44
CA ILE A 81 -1.51 9.65 -28.43
C ILE A 81 -0.42 8.68 -28.88
N SER A 82 0.80 8.94 -28.40
CA SER A 82 1.93 8.05 -28.61
C SER A 82 1.64 6.61 -28.18
N GLU A 83 2.05 5.66 -29.03
CA GLU A 83 1.90 4.22 -28.76
C GLU A 83 2.61 3.80 -27.46
N THR A 84 3.71 4.48 -27.12
CA THR A 84 4.52 4.21 -25.91
C THR A 84 3.77 4.55 -24.62
N ARG A 85 2.77 5.43 -24.65
CA ARG A 85 1.96 5.84 -23.49
C ARG A 85 0.63 5.11 -23.38
N ARG A 86 0.17 4.45 -24.45
CA ARG A 86 -1.15 3.82 -24.50
C ARG A 86 -1.40 2.85 -23.34
N GLY A 87 -0.40 2.01 -23.01
CA GLY A 87 -0.53 1.06 -21.90
C GLY A 87 -0.69 1.71 -20.53
N ASP A 88 0.03 2.81 -20.25
CA ASP A 88 -0.10 3.57 -19.00
C ASP A 88 -1.47 4.26 -18.92
N ILE A 89 -1.96 4.79 -20.04
CA ILE A 89 -3.27 5.43 -20.13
C ILE A 89 -4.40 4.41 -19.95
N GLU A 90 -4.28 3.21 -20.51
CA GLU A 90 -5.23 2.11 -20.27
C GLU A 90 -5.26 1.70 -18.79
N GLU A 91 -4.11 1.67 -18.10
CA GLU A 91 -4.05 1.39 -16.66
C GLU A 91 -4.79 2.45 -15.84
N ILE A 92 -4.60 3.74 -16.17
CA ILE A 92 -5.32 4.84 -15.52
C ILE A 92 -6.82 4.78 -15.82
N GLY A 93 -7.21 4.47 -17.07
CA GLY A 93 -8.60 4.28 -17.45
C GLY A 93 -9.25 3.11 -16.70
N ASN A 94 -8.54 2.01 -16.52
CA ASN A 94 -8.99 0.87 -15.73
C ASN A 94 -9.16 1.23 -14.25
N TYR A 95 -8.25 2.02 -13.69
CA TYR A 95 -8.37 2.53 -12.32
C TYR A 95 -9.66 3.31 -12.11
N ARG A 96 -9.92 4.32 -12.96
CA ARG A 96 -11.13 5.15 -12.87
C ARG A 96 -12.39 4.32 -13.02
N ALA A 97 -12.41 3.40 -13.99
CA ALA A 97 -13.53 2.49 -14.18
C ALA A 97 -13.75 1.57 -12.97
N ALA A 98 -12.68 1.11 -12.32
CA ALA A 98 -12.77 0.25 -11.14
C ALA A 98 -13.33 1.01 -9.92
N VAL A 99 -12.91 2.26 -9.72
CA VAL A 99 -13.47 3.14 -8.66
C VAL A 99 -14.96 3.41 -8.92
N SER A 100 -15.34 3.77 -10.14
CA SER A 100 -16.74 4.04 -10.49
C SER A 100 -17.65 2.82 -10.27
N ILE A 101 -17.19 1.62 -10.62
CA ILE A 101 -17.90 0.36 -10.34
C ILE A 101 -18.03 0.12 -8.84
N ALA A 102 -16.97 0.38 -8.08
CA ALA A 102 -16.99 0.23 -6.63
C ALA A 102 -18.01 1.19 -5.98
N GLU A 103 -17.99 2.46 -6.35
CA GLU A 103 -18.93 3.48 -5.88
C GLU A 103 -20.39 3.09 -6.18
N ALA A 104 -20.68 2.70 -7.42
CA ALA A 104 -22.02 2.25 -7.81
C ALA A 104 -22.47 1.01 -7.01
N ALA A 105 -21.57 0.06 -6.76
CA ALA A 105 -21.89 -1.13 -5.97
C ALA A 105 -22.15 -0.80 -4.49
N LEU A 106 -21.45 0.18 -3.92
CA LEU A 106 -21.58 0.58 -2.52
C LEU A 106 -22.92 1.25 -2.19
N LEU A 107 -23.66 1.73 -3.19
CA LEU A 107 -25.04 2.18 -3.03
C LEU A 107 -26.01 1.04 -2.65
N HIS A 108 -25.64 -0.22 -2.92
CA HIS A 108 -26.55 -1.35 -2.81
C HIS A 108 -26.04 -2.47 -1.89
N ARG A 109 -24.74 -2.54 -1.63
CA ARG A 109 -24.13 -3.59 -0.78
C ARG A 109 -22.85 -3.10 -0.09
N PRO A 110 -22.49 -3.66 1.09
CA PRO A 110 -21.26 -3.30 1.77
C PRO A 110 -20.01 -3.78 1.04
N ILE A 111 -18.84 -3.34 1.49
CA ILE A 111 -17.55 -3.86 1.05
C ILE A 111 -17.48 -5.35 1.40
N THR A 112 -17.27 -6.17 0.37
CA THR A 112 -17.12 -7.63 0.50
C THR A 112 -15.90 -8.10 -0.28
N LEU A 113 -15.40 -9.30 0.03
CA LEU A 113 -14.34 -9.93 -0.75
C LEU A 113 -14.75 -10.11 -2.22
N SER A 114 -16.04 -10.31 -2.51
CA SER A 114 -16.55 -10.37 -3.88
C SER A 114 -16.36 -9.04 -4.61
N LEU A 115 -16.71 -7.91 -3.98
CA LEU A 115 -16.52 -6.58 -4.56
C LEU A 115 -15.02 -6.30 -4.79
N ILE A 116 -14.16 -6.65 -3.84
CA ILE A 116 -12.71 -6.47 -3.97
C ILE A 116 -12.18 -7.25 -5.19
N ARG A 117 -12.65 -8.48 -5.40
CA ARG A 117 -12.26 -9.29 -6.56
C ARG A 117 -12.77 -8.70 -7.88
N GLU A 118 -14.00 -8.18 -7.90
CA GLU A 118 -14.57 -7.52 -9.08
C GLU A 118 -13.77 -6.27 -9.49
N VAL A 119 -13.46 -5.41 -8.51
CA VAL A 119 -12.62 -4.22 -8.70
C VAL A 119 -11.22 -4.63 -9.18
N HIS A 120 -10.60 -5.64 -8.56
CA HIS A 120 -9.30 -6.17 -8.96
C HIS A 120 -9.30 -6.72 -10.40
N GLN A 121 -10.36 -7.40 -10.81
CA GLN A 121 -10.50 -7.87 -12.18
C GLN A 121 -10.55 -6.70 -13.18
N ARG A 122 -11.27 -5.63 -12.83
CA ARG A 122 -11.36 -4.44 -13.69
C ARG A 122 -10.00 -3.73 -13.82
N LEU A 123 -9.27 -3.61 -12.71
CA LEU A 123 -7.95 -2.97 -12.66
C LEU A 123 -6.95 -3.64 -13.63
N LEU A 124 -6.93 -4.97 -13.68
CA LEU A 124 -5.96 -5.73 -14.48
C LEU A 124 -6.40 -6.01 -15.93
N LYS A 125 -7.54 -5.48 -16.38
CA LYS A 125 -8.10 -5.81 -17.70
C LYS A 125 -7.23 -5.28 -18.84
N GLY A 126 -6.59 -6.16 -19.60
CA GLY A 126 -5.87 -5.78 -20.83
C GLY A 126 -4.49 -5.14 -20.62
N VAL A 127 -4.13 -4.85 -19.37
CA VAL A 127 -2.93 -4.10 -19.01
C VAL A 127 -1.83 -4.99 -18.41
N ARG A 128 -0.72 -4.38 -17.96
CA ARG A 128 0.34 -5.13 -17.26
C ARG A 128 -0.25 -5.84 -16.04
N GLY A 129 0.10 -7.11 -15.90
CA GLY A 129 -0.46 -7.95 -14.83
C GLY A 129 -1.79 -8.62 -15.15
N ARG A 130 -2.32 -8.49 -16.38
CA ARG A 130 -3.51 -9.25 -16.83
C ARG A 130 -3.42 -10.76 -16.63
N ASP A 131 -2.20 -11.31 -16.61
CA ASP A 131 -1.96 -12.75 -16.40
C ASP A 131 -1.78 -13.10 -14.90
N LYS A 132 -1.83 -12.12 -14.00
CA LYS A 132 -1.68 -12.30 -12.53
C LYS A 132 -3.02 -12.60 -11.84
N MET A 133 -3.79 -13.52 -12.43
CA MET A 133 -5.08 -13.99 -11.90
C MET A 133 -6.09 -12.87 -11.55
N PRO A 134 -6.55 -12.06 -12.54
CA PRO A 134 -7.56 -11.04 -12.32
C PRO A 134 -8.80 -11.60 -11.61
N GLY A 135 -9.29 -10.89 -10.61
CA GLY A 135 -10.46 -11.29 -9.83
C GLY A 135 -10.28 -12.54 -8.95
N LYS A 136 -9.05 -12.97 -8.68
CA LYS A 136 -8.75 -14.04 -7.73
C LYS A 136 -7.73 -13.56 -6.69
N PHE A 137 -7.80 -14.15 -5.50
CA PHE A 137 -6.71 -14.04 -4.56
C PHE A 137 -5.54 -14.89 -5.06
N ARG A 138 -4.33 -14.43 -4.77
CA ARG A 138 -3.11 -15.20 -5.03
C ARG A 138 -3.10 -16.43 -4.11
N ASP A 139 -2.78 -17.57 -4.70
CA ASP A 139 -2.43 -18.81 -4.00
C ASP A 139 -0.91 -18.93 -3.77
N ASP A 140 -0.12 -18.12 -4.48
CA ASP A 140 1.33 -18.02 -4.31
C ASP A 140 1.78 -16.91 -3.35
N GLN A 141 2.88 -17.19 -2.64
CA GLN A 141 3.55 -16.25 -1.75
C GLN A 141 3.91 -14.93 -2.45
N ASN A 142 3.50 -13.80 -1.87
CA ASN A 142 3.93 -12.47 -2.30
C ASN A 142 5.21 -12.06 -1.56
N TRP A 143 6.10 -11.34 -2.24
CA TRP A 143 7.36 -10.87 -1.67
C TRP A 143 7.40 -9.35 -1.68
N ILE A 144 7.64 -8.75 -0.52
CA ILE A 144 7.68 -7.28 -0.38
C ILE A 144 9.10 -6.87 0.00
N GLY A 145 9.71 -6.04 -0.85
CA GLY A 145 11.09 -5.58 -0.69
C GLY A 145 11.44 -4.53 -1.73
N ARG A 146 12.60 -3.88 -1.58
CA ARG A 146 13.06 -2.89 -2.55
C ARG A 146 13.49 -3.59 -3.83
N ARG A 147 13.42 -2.85 -4.94
CA ARG A 147 13.88 -3.35 -6.24
C ARG A 147 15.37 -3.69 -6.15
N GLY A 148 15.72 -4.93 -6.46
CA GLY A 148 17.10 -5.43 -6.36
C GLY A 148 17.45 -6.14 -5.04
N ASP A 149 16.56 -6.15 -4.05
CA ASP A 149 16.82 -6.94 -2.84
C ASP A 149 16.85 -8.43 -3.17
N PRO A 150 17.84 -9.20 -2.66
CA PRO A 150 17.85 -10.66 -2.80
C PRO A 150 16.68 -11.25 -2.01
N ILE A 151 16.18 -12.43 -2.43
CA ILE A 151 14.91 -12.97 -1.92
C ILE A 151 14.93 -13.19 -0.40
N GLU A 152 16.11 -13.44 0.17
CA GLU A 152 16.36 -13.65 1.59
C GLU A 152 16.18 -12.36 2.42
N LYS A 153 16.32 -11.18 1.79
CA LYS A 153 16.07 -9.88 2.43
C LYS A 153 14.66 -9.35 2.23
N ARG A 154 13.84 -10.02 1.41
CA ARG A 154 12.45 -9.64 1.17
C ARG A 154 11.56 -10.20 2.25
N ALA A 155 10.65 -9.38 2.77
CA ALA A 155 9.68 -9.84 3.74
C ALA A 155 8.66 -10.73 3.03
N SER A 156 8.59 -12.00 3.43
CA SER A 156 7.50 -12.92 3.10
C SER A 156 6.27 -12.69 4.00
N CYS A 157 6.47 -12.09 5.17
CA CYS A 157 5.42 -11.70 6.10
C CYS A 157 5.74 -10.29 6.58
N LEU A 158 4.94 -9.31 6.17
CA LEU A 158 5.04 -7.96 6.73
C LEU A 158 4.53 -8.01 8.18
N ARG A 159 5.46 -7.96 9.13
CA ARG A 159 5.18 -7.32 10.43
C ARG A 159 5.15 -5.81 10.16
N PRO A 160 4.04 -5.09 10.38
CA PRO A 160 4.04 -3.64 10.24
C PRO A 160 5.11 -3.05 11.16
N LEU A 161 6.04 -2.27 10.60
CA LEU A 161 7.16 -1.64 11.32
C LEU A 161 6.71 -0.72 12.49
N TRP A 162 5.43 -0.38 12.56
CA TRP A 162 4.81 0.31 13.69
C TRP A 162 4.86 -0.49 15.01
N CYS A 163 5.09 -1.82 14.96
CA CYS A 163 5.22 -2.65 16.15
C CYS A 163 6.64 -2.63 16.77
N SER A 164 7.65 -2.16 16.03
CA SER A 164 9.06 -2.18 16.46
C SER A 164 9.56 -0.89 17.12
N THR A 165 8.73 0.16 17.19
CA THR A 165 9.18 1.49 17.65
C THR A 165 8.46 1.97 18.92
N LEU A 166 8.37 1.10 19.93
CA LEU A 166 8.10 1.53 21.30
C LEU A 166 9.20 0.93 22.19
N HIS A 167 9.77 1.77 23.07
CA HIS A 167 11.00 1.63 23.87
C HIS A 167 12.23 2.16 23.11
N LEU A 168 12.69 3.39 23.37
CA LEU A 168 13.25 3.79 24.66
C LEU A 168 12.93 5.25 25.00
N ARG A 169 12.23 5.49 26.11
CA ARG A 169 12.56 6.62 26.99
C ARG A 169 12.15 6.32 28.43
N ASN A 170 13.17 6.37 29.28
CA ASN A 170 13.19 6.40 30.74
C ASN A 170 12.98 5.05 31.45
N GLY A 171 14.12 4.53 31.90
CA GLY A 171 14.28 3.26 32.59
C GLY A 171 13.41 3.10 33.84
N ARG A 172 12.72 1.98 33.89
CA ARG A 172 12.81 0.91 34.91
C ARG A 172 11.89 -0.23 34.45
N PRO A 173 12.33 -1.49 34.41
CA PRO A 173 11.45 -2.59 34.05
C PRO A 173 10.43 -2.82 35.17
N THR A 174 9.14 -2.69 34.86
CA THR A 174 8.06 -3.16 35.73
C THR A 174 7.87 -4.66 35.54
N SER A 175 7.39 -5.35 36.59
CA SER A 175 7.31 -6.82 36.71
C SER A 175 6.50 -7.55 35.61
N VAL A 176 5.81 -6.81 34.73
CA VAL A 176 5.13 -7.34 33.54
C VAL A 176 6.13 -7.67 32.40
N SER A 177 7.38 -7.20 32.49
CA SER A 177 8.43 -7.44 31.49
C SER A 177 9.07 -8.83 31.55
N ARG A 178 8.67 -9.70 32.49
CA ARG A 178 9.21 -11.08 32.61
C ARG A 178 8.38 -12.15 31.91
N GLN A 179 7.11 -11.89 31.60
CA GLN A 179 6.25 -12.88 30.91
C GLN A 179 6.17 -12.70 29.39
N ARG A 180 6.61 -11.56 28.83
CA ARG A 180 6.65 -11.34 27.38
C ARG A 180 7.92 -11.86 26.69
N THR A 181 8.89 -12.37 27.43
CA THR A 181 10.15 -12.91 26.89
C THR A 181 10.06 -14.39 26.46
N LEU A 182 8.91 -15.03 26.64
CA LEU A 182 8.70 -16.46 26.34
C LEU A 182 8.03 -16.72 24.98
N PHE A 183 7.37 -15.73 24.37
CA PHE A 183 6.74 -15.91 23.04
C PHE A 183 7.61 -15.45 21.86
N CYS A 184 8.83 -14.97 22.14
CA CYS A 184 9.77 -14.47 21.12
C CYS A 184 11.12 -15.22 21.13
N LYS A 185 11.18 -16.42 21.73
CA LYS A 185 12.37 -17.28 21.74
C LYS A 185 12.04 -18.65 21.15
N GLN A 186 12.41 -18.85 19.88
CA GLN A 186 13.17 -19.98 19.33
C GLN A 186 12.91 -20.16 17.80
N PRO A 187 13.88 -20.68 17.03
CA PRO A 187 15.22 -20.13 16.83
C PRO A 187 15.44 -19.82 15.33
N LEU A 188 15.98 -18.64 15.02
CA LEU A 188 16.65 -18.47 13.73
C LEU A 188 17.97 -19.23 13.81
N HIS A 189 18.10 -20.29 13.02
CA HIS A 189 19.39 -20.92 12.74
C HIS A 189 20.33 -19.85 12.18
N THR A 190 21.30 -19.41 12.97
CA THR A 190 22.44 -18.63 12.50
C THR A 190 23.57 -19.58 12.10
N PRO A 191 24.16 -19.47 10.90
CA PRO A 191 25.45 -20.10 10.66
C PRO A 191 26.52 -19.29 11.40
N SER A 192 27.34 -19.99 12.19
CA SER A 192 28.44 -19.44 12.97
C SER A 192 29.49 -18.79 12.06
N LEU A 193 29.62 -17.46 12.11
CA LEU A 193 30.79 -16.75 11.61
C LEU A 193 31.92 -16.89 12.65
N ARG A 194 32.96 -17.64 12.30
CA ARG A 194 34.24 -17.63 13.03
C ARG A 194 34.91 -16.29 12.79
N PHE A 195 35.21 -15.57 13.86
CA PHE A 195 36.09 -14.40 13.82
C PHE A 195 37.54 -14.87 13.68
N SER A 196 38.20 -14.53 12.58
CA SER A 196 39.65 -14.52 12.47
C SER A 196 40.19 -13.26 13.13
N THR A 197 41.12 -13.41 14.07
CA THR A 197 41.88 -12.32 14.69
C THR A 197 42.84 -11.68 13.69
N PRO A 198 43.10 -10.35 13.77
CA PRO A 198 44.02 -9.67 12.89
C PRO A 198 45.47 -9.96 13.30
N SER A 199 46.29 -10.41 12.35
CA SER A 199 47.74 -10.52 12.51
C SER A 199 48.38 -9.14 12.34
N ARG A 200 49.32 -8.81 13.23
CA ARG A 200 50.08 -7.55 13.26
C ARG A 200 50.98 -7.44 12.01
N MET A 201 50.94 -6.28 11.35
CA MET A 201 52.01 -5.83 10.46
C MET A 201 53.23 -5.43 11.30
N ALA A 202 54.39 -5.96 10.96
CA ALA A 202 55.69 -5.44 11.33
C ALA A 202 56.60 -5.45 10.10
N THR A 203 57.25 -4.30 9.92
CA THR A 203 58.49 -3.97 9.18
C THR A 203 58.49 -3.93 7.65
N ASP A 204 58.70 -2.69 7.19
CA ASP A 204 59.36 -2.28 5.95
C ASP A 204 60.73 -2.95 5.76
N GLU A 205 60.97 -3.43 4.53
CA GLU A 205 62.13 -3.10 3.69
C GLU A 205 61.70 -3.16 2.21
#